data_AF-A0A1I5KRA2-F1
#
_entry.id   AF-A0A1I5KRA2-F1
#
_cell.length_a   1.000
_cell.length_b   1.000
_cell.length_c   1.000
_cell.angle_alpha   90.00
_cell.angle_beta   90.00
_cell.angle_gamma   90.00
#
_symmetry.space_group_name_H-M   'P 1'
#
loop_
_entity.id
_entity.type
_entity.pdbx_description
1 polymer ?
#
loop_
_entity_poly.entity_id
_entity_poly.type
_entity_poly.pdbx_seq_one_letter_code
_entity_poly.pdbx_strand_id
1 'polypeptide(L)'
;MAERVGIPAARDSRDRLYGRAAIDATPPPFEAFKPLRCGGCAVAVIAVSTHPRRTPRGGTTQVTALYRLPPNGEHDPGCPYDFKNRAENLIRDSRGTLVKDGEDYELRLPDPDTIEPPDPLPPSKPGKPTARLAVTASPYRLVPALSTAAGIVRLLREFDDDPDASSRFRARYAGRTLRWNEFCRGANEAVAIAGYLGHGPAARHPLALHGIVRDVGTAHSRNTHQLRDEHEDYLDHAGERRRLRVVVRSRNPGAFAQVRPGDRWLGYGHWKLWPAPSAPVTEVQLWIDGPWSLTTWREDNGSGPRA
;
A
#
# COMPACT_ATOMS: atom_id res chain seq x y z
N MET A 1 -25.07 -4.94 8.03
CA MET A 1 -24.31 -6.17 7.70
C MET A 1 -23.02 -6.14 8.51
N ALA A 2 -22.60 -7.26 9.09
CA ALA A 2 -21.37 -7.31 9.88
C ALA A 2 -20.14 -6.92 9.04
N GLU A 3 -19.22 -6.16 9.63
CA GLU A 3 -17.91 -5.84 9.05
C GLU A 3 -17.19 -7.14 8.69
N ARG A 4 -16.85 -7.32 7.41
CA ARG A 4 -16.21 -8.53 6.89
C ARG A 4 -14.69 -8.46 6.92
N VAL A 5 -14.14 -7.28 7.13
CA VAL A 5 -12.69 -7.06 7.26
C VAL A 5 -12.22 -7.78 8.51
N GLY A 6 -11.24 -8.67 8.37
CA GLY A 6 -10.69 -9.39 9.50
C GLY A 6 -9.96 -8.44 10.46
N ILE A 7 -10.05 -8.73 11.74
CA ILE A 7 -9.22 -8.09 12.76
C ILE A 7 -7.81 -8.73 12.69
N PRO A 8 -6.72 -7.95 12.64
CA PRO A 8 -5.36 -8.47 12.48
C PRO A 8 -4.87 -9.29 13.67
N ALA A 9 -5.24 -8.88 14.88
CA ALA A 9 -4.77 -9.53 16.09
C ALA A 9 -5.83 -9.56 17.20
N ALA A 10 -5.72 -10.57 18.07
CA ALA A 10 -6.55 -10.76 19.24
C ALA A 10 -5.70 -10.97 20.49
N ARG A 11 -6.24 -10.59 21.65
CA ARG A 11 -5.68 -10.83 22.98
C ARG A 11 -6.43 -11.95 23.68
N ASP A 12 -5.71 -12.85 24.33
CA ASP A 12 -6.32 -13.85 25.20
C ASP A 12 -6.66 -13.29 26.60
N SER A 13 -7.17 -14.15 27.49
CA SER A 13 -7.49 -13.78 28.88
C SER A 13 -6.25 -13.43 29.73
N ARG A 14 -5.04 -13.79 29.27
CA ARG A 14 -3.75 -13.44 29.87
C ARG A 14 -3.09 -12.23 29.20
N ASP A 15 -3.84 -11.52 28.36
CA ASP A 15 -3.41 -10.35 27.61
C ASP A 15 -2.27 -10.60 26.61
N ARG A 16 -2.06 -11.86 26.19
CA ARG A 16 -1.10 -12.19 25.13
C ARG A 16 -1.71 -11.91 23.76
N LEU A 17 -0.97 -11.21 22.90
CA LEU A 17 -1.38 -10.83 21.55
C LEU A 17 -1.03 -11.93 20.54
N TYR A 18 -2.00 -12.30 19.70
CA TYR A 18 -1.83 -13.29 18.64
C TYR A 18 -2.32 -12.71 17.31
N GLY A 19 -1.46 -12.76 16.28
CA GLY A 19 -1.86 -12.47 14.90
C GLY A 19 -2.66 -13.60 14.27
N ARG A 20 -3.13 -13.40 13.03
CA ARG A 20 -3.96 -14.38 12.29
C ARG A 20 -3.29 -15.74 12.08
N ALA A 21 -1.96 -15.77 11.93
CA ALA A 21 -1.20 -17.01 11.77
C ALA A 21 -1.33 -17.98 12.95
N ALA A 22 -1.64 -17.48 14.16
CA ALA A 22 -1.85 -18.32 15.34
C ALA A 22 -3.15 -19.13 15.29
N ILE A 23 -4.12 -18.73 14.45
CA ILE A 23 -5.44 -19.36 14.39
C ILE A 23 -5.35 -20.80 13.86
N ASP A 24 -4.50 -21.04 12.86
CA ASP A 24 -4.36 -22.35 12.23
C ASP A 24 -3.24 -23.20 12.88
N ALA A 25 -2.62 -22.73 13.96
CA ALA A 25 -1.68 -23.54 14.74
C ALA A 25 -2.41 -24.74 15.40
N THR A 26 -1.71 -25.86 15.59
CA THR A 26 -2.32 -27.10 16.13
C THR A 26 -1.61 -27.55 17.43
N PRO A 27 -2.27 -27.44 18.61
CA PRO A 27 -3.49 -26.69 18.86
C PRO A 27 -3.25 -25.17 18.80
N PRO A 28 -4.30 -24.34 18.60
CA PRO A 28 -4.14 -22.88 18.67
C PRO A 28 -3.62 -22.49 20.06
N PRO A 29 -2.59 -21.61 20.15
CA PRO A 29 -1.91 -21.31 21.41
C PRO A 29 -2.82 -20.62 22.45
N PHE A 30 -3.93 -20.05 22.00
CA PHE A 30 -4.91 -19.34 22.82
C PHE A 30 -6.13 -20.20 23.20
N GLU A 31 -6.21 -21.47 22.78
CA GLU A 31 -7.41 -22.31 22.97
C GLU A 31 -7.77 -22.46 24.45
N ALA A 32 -6.77 -22.65 25.32
CA ALA A 32 -6.93 -22.74 26.77
C ALA A 32 -7.19 -21.38 27.47
N PHE A 33 -7.13 -20.26 26.73
CA PHE A 33 -7.13 -18.90 27.28
C PHE A 33 -8.23 -18.02 26.69
N LYS A 34 -9.35 -18.62 26.26
CA LYS A 34 -10.58 -17.90 25.89
C LYS A 34 -11.21 -17.19 27.12
N PRO A 35 -12.06 -16.17 26.91
CA PRO A 35 -12.47 -15.57 25.65
C PRO A 35 -11.36 -14.70 25.02
N LEU A 36 -11.40 -14.57 23.69
CA LEU A 36 -10.53 -13.65 22.96
C LEU A 36 -11.15 -12.25 22.92
N ARG A 37 -10.30 -11.23 22.95
CA ARG A 37 -10.64 -9.82 22.75
C ARG A 37 -9.89 -9.25 21.56
N CYS A 38 -10.39 -8.18 20.98
CA CYS A 38 -9.70 -7.41 19.95
C CYS A 38 -8.29 -7.02 20.46
N GLY A 39 -7.27 -7.08 19.60
CA GLY A 39 -5.92 -6.68 20.01
C GLY A 39 -5.78 -5.18 20.31
N GLY A 40 -6.72 -4.36 19.81
CA GLY A 40 -6.73 -2.90 19.95
C GLY A 40 -7.85 -2.33 20.84
N CYS A 41 -8.79 -3.14 21.32
CA CYS A 41 -9.87 -2.68 22.22
C CYS A 41 -10.41 -3.82 23.10
N ALA A 42 -11.37 -3.58 23.98
CA ALA A 42 -11.82 -4.59 24.96
C ALA A 42 -12.87 -5.58 24.40
N VAL A 43 -13.39 -5.30 23.20
CA VAL A 43 -14.50 -6.04 22.57
C VAL A 43 -14.12 -7.49 22.28
N ALA A 44 -15.03 -8.42 22.56
CA ALA A 44 -14.85 -9.84 22.29
C ALA A 44 -14.75 -10.14 20.79
N VAL A 45 -13.90 -11.10 20.43
CA VAL A 45 -13.72 -11.54 19.04
C VAL A 45 -13.76 -13.06 18.93
N ILE A 46 -14.02 -13.54 17.71
CA ILE A 46 -14.07 -14.95 17.37
C ILE A 46 -12.94 -15.25 16.40
N ALA A 47 -12.15 -16.30 16.67
CA ALA A 47 -11.19 -16.84 15.72
C ALA A 47 -11.91 -17.73 14.70
N VAL A 48 -11.67 -17.49 13.43
CA VAL A 48 -12.20 -18.28 12.31
C VAL A 48 -11.02 -18.89 11.57
N SER A 49 -10.91 -20.21 11.59
CA SER A 49 -9.86 -20.93 10.87
C SER A 49 -10.05 -20.86 9.37
N THR A 50 -8.95 -21.09 8.65
CA THR A 50 -8.95 -21.18 7.20
C THR A 50 -9.93 -22.28 6.75
N HIS A 51 -10.82 -21.96 5.80
CA HIS A 51 -11.79 -22.92 5.29
C HIS A 51 -12.17 -22.66 3.81
N PRO A 52 -12.51 -23.70 3.05
CA PRO A 52 -13.03 -23.52 1.70
C PRO A 52 -14.45 -22.94 1.73
N ARG A 53 -14.71 -22.01 0.82
CA ARG A 53 -16.02 -21.38 0.62
C ARG A 53 -16.44 -21.57 -0.84
N ARG A 54 -17.67 -22.06 -1.05
CA ARG A 54 -18.26 -22.10 -2.40
C ARG A 54 -18.61 -20.69 -2.87
N THR A 55 -18.22 -20.37 -4.10
CA THR A 55 -18.62 -19.14 -4.76
C THR A 55 -20.01 -19.30 -5.39
N PRO A 56 -20.76 -18.20 -5.58
CA PRO A 56 -22.06 -18.24 -6.24
C PRO A 56 -22.02 -18.81 -7.67
N ARG A 57 -20.85 -18.80 -8.31
CA ARG A 57 -20.63 -19.32 -9.67
C ARG A 57 -20.14 -20.78 -9.69
N GLY A 58 -20.24 -21.51 -8.58
CA GLY A 58 -19.88 -22.93 -8.50
C GLY A 58 -18.39 -23.23 -8.30
N GLY A 59 -17.54 -22.22 -8.11
CA GLY A 59 -16.13 -22.39 -7.75
C GLY A 59 -15.93 -22.55 -6.24
N THR A 60 -14.69 -22.81 -5.82
CA THR A 60 -14.29 -22.77 -4.40
C THR A 60 -13.20 -21.74 -4.22
N THR A 61 -13.36 -20.83 -3.27
CA THR A 61 -12.34 -19.88 -2.82
C THR A 61 -11.96 -20.20 -1.39
N GLN A 62 -10.70 -20.04 -1.04
CA GLN A 62 -10.23 -20.22 0.33
C GLN A 62 -10.46 -18.94 1.12
N VAL A 63 -11.15 -19.05 2.25
CA VAL A 63 -11.21 -17.97 3.25
C VAL A 63 -10.00 -18.14 4.14
N THR A 64 -9.14 -17.13 4.21
CA THR A 64 -7.98 -17.11 5.10
C THR A 64 -8.42 -16.96 6.54
N ALA A 65 -7.64 -17.51 7.47
CA ALA A 65 -7.90 -17.37 8.89
C ALA A 65 -7.97 -15.89 9.31
N LEU A 66 -8.97 -15.55 10.13
CA LEU A 66 -9.21 -14.19 10.58
C LEU A 66 -9.86 -14.16 11.97
N TYR A 67 -9.61 -13.07 12.70
CA TYR A 67 -10.45 -12.72 13.84
C TYR A 67 -11.59 -11.84 13.35
N ARG A 68 -12.79 -11.98 13.93
CA ARG A 68 -13.92 -11.09 13.62
C ARG A 68 -14.74 -10.78 14.86
N LEU A 69 -15.49 -9.68 14.78
CA LEU A 69 -16.53 -9.37 15.75
C LEU A 69 -17.65 -10.43 15.70
N PRO A 70 -18.30 -10.71 16.84
CA PRO A 70 -19.55 -11.46 16.84
C PRO A 70 -20.63 -10.72 16.03
N PRO A 71 -21.74 -11.40 15.64
CA PRO A 71 -22.86 -10.73 14.98
C PRO A 71 -23.33 -9.49 15.77
N ASN A 72 -23.45 -8.36 15.08
CA ASN A 72 -23.80 -7.05 15.66
C ASN A 72 -22.78 -6.49 16.68
N GLY A 73 -21.58 -7.08 16.78
CA GLY A 73 -20.48 -6.48 17.53
C GLY A 73 -19.97 -5.24 16.80
N GLU A 74 -19.56 -4.24 17.58
CA GLU A 74 -18.90 -3.02 17.12
C GLU A 74 -17.64 -2.80 17.94
N HIS A 75 -16.64 -2.14 17.36
CA HIS A 75 -15.43 -1.76 18.08
C HIS A 75 -15.69 -0.61 19.05
N ASP A 76 -14.87 -0.53 20.11
CA ASP A 76 -14.85 0.65 20.97
C ASP A 76 -14.40 1.89 20.16
N PRO A 77 -14.91 3.10 20.47
CA PRO A 77 -14.50 4.32 19.79
C PRO A 77 -12.97 4.50 19.77
N GLY A 78 -12.43 4.69 18.57
CA GLY A 78 -10.99 4.89 18.38
C GLY A 78 -10.15 3.61 18.35
N CYS A 79 -10.76 2.42 18.31
CA CYS A 79 -10.04 1.17 18.10
C CYS A 79 -9.20 1.24 16.81
N PRO A 80 -7.90 0.87 16.85
CA PRO A 80 -7.03 0.87 15.67
C PRO A 80 -7.40 -0.20 14.63
N TYR A 81 -8.26 -1.16 15.01
CA TYR A 81 -8.77 -2.23 14.13
C TYR A 81 -10.21 -2.01 13.67
N ASP A 82 -10.81 -0.85 13.96
CA ASP A 82 -12.05 -0.41 13.33
C ASP A 82 -11.75 0.10 11.91
N PHE A 83 -11.87 -0.80 10.92
CA PHE A 83 -11.51 -0.48 9.55
C PHE A 83 -12.40 0.62 8.99
N LYS A 84 -13.71 0.56 9.20
CA LYS A 84 -14.66 1.58 8.73
C LYS A 84 -14.30 2.97 9.23
N ASN A 85 -14.10 3.15 10.54
CA ASN A 85 -13.75 4.45 11.11
C ASN A 85 -12.39 4.93 10.57
N ARG A 86 -11.42 4.03 10.42
CA ARG A 86 -10.10 4.39 9.86
C ARG A 86 -10.16 4.79 8.39
N ALA A 87 -10.97 4.12 7.57
CA ALA A 87 -11.22 4.52 6.20
C ALA A 87 -11.95 5.87 6.13
N GLU A 88 -12.91 6.13 7.02
CA GLU A 88 -13.61 7.42 7.10
C GLU A 88 -12.68 8.56 7.56
N ASN A 89 -11.71 8.28 8.45
CA ASN A 89 -10.66 9.23 8.80
C ASN A 89 -9.77 9.57 7.59
N LEU A 90 -9.43 8.57 6.74
CA LEU A 90 -8.70 8.84 5.49
C LEU A 90 -9.50 9.76 4.55
N ILE A 91 -10.83 9.59 4.45
CA ILE A 91 -11.67 10.48 3.63
C ILE A 91 -11.53 11.92 4.10
N ARG A 92 -11.69 12.16 5.41
CA ARG A 92 -11.60 13.50 6.00
C ARG A 92 -10.26 14.16 5.69
N ASP A 93 -9.18 13.39 5.70
CA ASP A 93 -7.81 13.89 5.47
C ASP A 93 -7.46 13.99 3.96
N SER A 94 -8.23 13.35 3.08
CA SER A 94 -7.95 13.23 1.64
C SER A 94 -8.18 14.50 0.81
N ARG A 95 -8.71 15.57 1.41
CA ARG A 95 -9.10 16.83 0.73
C ARG A 95 -10.00 16.60 -0.50
N GLY A 96 -10.89 15.61 -0.42
CA GLY A 96 -11.85 15.28 -1.49
C GLY A 96 -11.31 14.35 -2.59
N THR A 97 -10.08 13.86 -2.47
CA THR A 97 -9.53 12.86 -3.42
C THR A 97 -10.04 11.45 -3.15
N LEU A 98 -10.41 11.13 -1.91
CA LEU A 98 -11.12 9.91 -1.56
C LEU A 98 -12.58 10.25 -1.28
N VAL A 99 -13.51 9.55 -1.91
CA VAL A 99 -14.94 9.72 -1.67
C VAL A 99 -15.57 8.40 -1.29
N LYS A 100 -16.59 8.44 -0.43
CA LYS A 100 -17.42 7.27 -0.13
C LYS A 100 -18.45 7.09 -1.25
N ASP A 101 -18.55 5.88 -1.78
CA ASP A 101 -19.54 5.47 -2.76
C ASP A 101 -20.24 4.21 -2.27
N GLY A 102 -21.39 4.40 -1.61
CA GLY A 102 -22.08 3.34 -0.87
C GLY A 102 -21.21 2.75 0.25
N GLU A 103 -20.86 1.48 0.09
CA GLU A 103 -20.02 0.71 1.03
C GLU A 103 -18.53 0.72 0.68
N ASP A 104 -18.18 1.29 -0.47
CA ASP A 104 -16.81 1.34 -1.01
C ASP A 104 -16.25 2.78 -0.96
N TYR A 105 -14.94 2.88 -1.18
CA TYR A 105 -14.16 4.10 -1.14
C TYR A 105 -13.44 4.29 -2.47
N GLU A 106 -13.74 5.36 -3.18
CA GLU A 106 -13.19 5.64 -4.51
C GLU A 106 -12.15 6.76 -4.45
N LEU A 107 -10.91 6.43 -4.80
CA LEU A 107 -9.82 7.37 -4.99
C LEU A 107 -9.88 7.97 -6.39
N ARG A 108 -10.02 9.29 -6.50
CA ARG A 108 -9.99 10.03 -7.76
C ARG A 108 -8.57 10.45 -8.07
N LEU A 109 -8.08 10.02 -9.23
CA LEU A 109 -6.71 10.26 -9.67
C LEU A 109 -6.68 11.30 -10.79
N PRO A 110 -5.77 12.29 -10.73
CA PRO A 110 -5.52 13.14 -11.88
C PRO A 110 -4.74 12.38 -12.95
N ASP A 111 -4.76 12.91 -14.17
CA ASP A 111 -3.91 12.43 -15.24
C ASP A 111 -2.44 12.76 -14.94
N PRO A 112 -1.53 11.77 -14.91
CA PRO A 112 -0.13 12.02 -14.58
C PRO A 112 0.55 12.99 -15.55
N ASP A 113 0.09 13.08 -16.80
CA ASP A 113 0.67 13.95 -17.83
C ASP A 113 0.18 15.40 -17.70
N THR A 114 -0.85 15.65 -16.89
CA THR A 114 -1.42 16.99 -16.66
C THR A 114 -1.21 17.52 -15.24
N ILE A 115 -0.47 16.78 -14.40
CA ILE A 115 -0.11 17.28 -13.06
C ILE A 115 0.86 18.44 -13.21
N GLU A 116 0.37 19.66 -13.02
CA GLU A 116 1.21 20.83 -12.93
C GLU A 116 2.11 20.76 -11.68
N PRO A 117 3.38 21.18 -11.77
CA PRO A 117 4.24 21.32 -10.61
C PRO A 117 3.57 22.22 -9.57
N PRO A 118 3.47 21.80 -8.31
CA PRO A 118 2.89 22.65 -7.29
C PRO A 118 3.76 23.87 -7.04
N ASP A 119 3.13 25.02 -6.80
CA ASP A 119 3.87 26.23 -6.38
C ASP A 119 4.76 25.93 -5.17
N PRO A 120 6.03 26.38 -5.17
CA PRO A 120 6.91 26.22 -4.02
C PRO A 120 6.31 26.92 -2.80
N LEU A 121 6.30 26.24 -1.65
CA LEU A 121 5.85 26.85 -0.41
C LEU A 121 6.76 28.04 -0.05
N PRO A 122 6.20 29.18 0.41
CA PRO A 122 7.02 30.26 0.94
C PRO A 122 7.84 29.75 2.13
N PRO A 123 9.07 30.26 2.32
CA PRO A 123 9.96 29.82 3.40
C PRO A 123 9.26 30.01 4.75
N SER A 124 8.94 28.89 5.41
CA SER A 124 8.25 28.91 6.70
C SER A 124 9.24 29.14 7.84
N LYS A 125 8.90 30.04 8.77
CA LYS A 125 9.63 30.22 10.03
C LYS A 125 9.52 28.94 10.87
N PRO A 126 10.57 28.52 11.60
CA PRO A 126 10.57 27.28 12.36
C PRO A 126 9.54 27.32 13.50
N GLY A 127 8.41 26.65 13.30
CA GLY A 127 7.42 26.35 14.35
C GLY A 127 7.68 24.96 14.93
N LYS A 128 7.46 24.80 16.25
CA LYS A 128 7.63 23.53 16.96
C LYS A 128 6.77 22.42 16.31
N PRO A 129 7.34 21.22 16.03
CA PRO A 129 6.58 20.12 15.48
C PRO A 129 5.62 19.54 16.53
N THR A 130 4.33 19.51 16.22
CA THR A 130 3.35 18.71 16.96
C THR A 130 3.35 17.29 16.42
N ALA A 131 3.52 16.32 17.32
CA ALA A 131 3.62 14.91 17.01
C ALA A 131 2.26 14.34 16.55
N ARG A 132 1.92 14.48 15.27
CA ARG A 132 0.92 13.65 14.57
C ARG A 132 1.40 13.42 13.13
N LEU A 133 1.77 12.16 12.83
CA LEU A 133 2.17 11.64 11.52
C LEU A 133 3.29 12.45 10.83
N ALA A 134 4.54 12.15 11.19
CA ALA A 134 5.70 12.57 10.40
C ALA A 134 5.77 11.76 9.10
N VAL A 135 4.84 12.00 8.17
CA VAL A 135 5.17 11.87 6.76
C VAL A 135 6.22 12.94 6.53
N THR A 136 7.42 12.56 6.09
CA THR A 136 8.41 13.50 5.55
C THR A 136 7.77 14.18 4.35
N ALA A 137 7.01 15.23 4.63
CA ALA A 137 6.38 16.08 3.66
C ALA A 137 7.53 16.74 2.93
N SER A 138 7.83 16.20 1.75
CA SER A 138 8.46 16.95 0.68
C SER A 138 7.85 18.37 0.66
N PRO A 139 8.63 19.46 0.61
CA PRO A 139 8.13 20.85 0.73
C PRO A 139 7.29 21.32 -0.48
N TYR A 140 6.77 20.38 -1.25
CA TYR A 140 6.00 20.55 -2.47
C TYR A 140 4.63 19.91 -2.24
N ARG A 141 3.53 20.50 -2.75
CA ARG A 141 2.20 19.87 -2.64
C ARG A 141 2.25 18.53 -3.38
N LEU A 142 2.37 17.43 -2.64
CA LEU A 142 2.00 16.12 -3.17
C LEU A 142 0.62 16.28 -3.79
N VAL A 143 0.40 15.69 -4.97
CA VAL A 143 -0.97 15.49 -5.45
C VAL A 143 -1.70 14.81 -4.29
N PRO A 144 -2.75 15.42 -3.69
CA PRO A 144 -3.37 14.87 -2.50
C PRO A 144 -3.79 13.40 -2.68
N ALA A 145 -4.09 13.00 -3.92
CA ALA A 145 -4.38 11.63 -4.29
C ALA A 145 -3.24 10.64 -4.01
N LEU A 146 -1.96 11.02 -4.15
CA LEU A 146 -0.82 10.14 -3.86
C LEU A 146 -0.57 9.98 -2.36
N SER A 147 -0.71 11.05 -1.59
CA SER A 147 -0.70 10.98 -0.14
C SER A 147 -1.83 10.08 0.37
N THR A 148 -3.02 10.23 -0.19
CA THR A 148 -4.18 9.38 0.10
C THR A 148 -3.91 7.94 -0.30
N ALA A 149 -3.34 7.68 -1.49
CA ALA A 149 -2.99 6.32 -1.93
C ALA A 149 -2.00 5.66 -0.99
N ALA A 150 -0.96 6.38 -0.55
CA ALA A 150 -0.02 5.88 0.45
C ALA A 150 -0.69 5.62 1.80
N GLY A 151 -1.64 6.48 2.21
CA GLY A 151 -2.48 6.26 3.39
C GLY A 151 -3.32 4.97 3.29
N ILE A 152 -3.91 4.69 2.13
CA ILE A 152 -4.63 3.45 1.86
C ILE A 152 -3.69 2.25 1.91
N VAL A 153 -2.53 2.30 1.25
CA VAL A 153 -1.53 1.21 1.30
C VAL A 153 -1.10 0.91 2.74
N ARG A 154 -0.86 1.96 3.55
CA ARG A 154 -0.54 1.79 4.98
C ARG A 154 -1.69 1.13 5.74
N LEU A 155 -2.91 1.60 5.55
CA LEU A 155 -4.09 1.02 6.18
C LEU A 155 -4.24 -0.46 5.82
N LEU A 156 -4.16 -0.82 4.54
CA LEU A 156 -4.30 -2.21 4.11
C LEU A 156 -3.25 -3.13 4.74
N ARG A 157 -2.00 -2.68 4.82
CA ARG A 157 -0.92 -3.43 5.46
C ARG A 157 -1.11 -3.60 6.96
N GLU A 158 -1.64 -2.58 7.64
CA GLU A 158 -2.02 -2.70 9.06
C GLU A 158 -3.16 -3.69 9.28
N PHE A 159 -3.90 -4.04 8.22
CA PHE A 159 -4.91 -5.08 8.19
C PHE A 159 -4.41 -6.39 7.55
N ASP A 160 -3.09 -6.64 7.56
CA ASP A 160 -2.44 -7.82 6.97
C ASP A 160 -2.83 -8.06 5.49
N ASP A 161 -3.02 -6.96 4.74
CA ASP A 161 -3.44 -6.96 3.33
C ASP A 161 -4.71 -7.79 3.09
N ASP A 162 -5.67 -7.71 4.03
CA ASP A 162 -6.94 -8.42 3.98
C ASP A 162 -7.69 -8.18 2.64
N PRO A 163 -8.04 -9.24 1.88
CA PRO A 163 -8.74 -9.10 0.61
C PRO A 163 -10.09 -8.37 0.71
N ASP A 164 -10.84 -8.58 1.80
CA ASP A 164 -12.10 -7.88 2.02
C ASP A 164 -11.83 -6.39 2.30
N ALA A 165 -10.76 -6.02 2.99
CA ALA A 165 -10.35 -4.62 3.17
C ALA A 165 -9.94 -3.98 1.84
N SER A 166 -9.10 -4.65 1.06
CA SER A 166 -8.65 -4.15 -0.25
C SER A 166 -9.83 -4.00 -1.21
N SER A 167 -10.81 -4.89 -1.15
CA SER A 167 -12.01 -4.83 -2.01
C SER A 167 -12.87 -3.58 -1.79
N ARG A 168 -12.76 -2.95 -0.61
CA ARG A 168 -13.46 -1.69 -0.30
C ARG A 168 -12.87 -0.49 -1.02
N PHE A 169 -11.64 -0.56 -1.53
CA PHE A 169 -11.00 0.54 -2.23
C PHE A 169 -11.06 0.36 -3.75
N ARG A 170 -11.30 1.46 -4.46
CA ARG A 170 -11.29 1.55 -5.91
C ARG A 170 -10.57 2.81 -6.36
N ALA A 171 -10.12 2.83 -7.60
CA ALA A 171 -9.56 4.02 -8.21
C ALA A 171 -10.39 4.44 -9.42
N ARG A 172 -10.60 5.74 -9.60
CA ARG A 172 -11.22 6.30 -10.80
C ARG A 172 -10.21 7.09 -11.60
N TYR A 173 -10.05 6.71 -12.87
CA TYR A 173 -9.18 7.37 -13.84
C TYR A 173 -9.87 7.44 -15.20
N ALA A 174 -9.89 8.62 -15.82
CA ALA A 174 -10.50 8.87 -17.14
C ALA A 174 -11.92 8.26 -17.30
N GLY A 175 -12.76 8.39 -16.27
CA GLY A 175 -14.14 7.85 -16.25
C GLY A 175 -14.25 6.34 -16.01
N ARG A 176 -13.13 5.61 -15.93
CA ARG A 176 -13.10 4.17 -15.64
C ARG A 176 -12.86 3.95 -14.14
N THR A 177 -13.59 3.01 -13.57
CA THR A 177 -13.35 2.50 -12.22
C THR A 177 -12.49 1.24 -12.28
N LEU A 178 -11.40 1.24 -11.53
CA LEU A 178 -10.42 0.16 -11.40
C LEU A 178 -10.50 -0.43 -10.00
N ARG A 179 -10.33 -1.74 -9.88
CA ARG A 179 -10.12 -2.37 -8.56
C ARG A 179 -8.81 -1.89 -7.95
N TRP A 180 -8.71 -1.90 -6.63
CA TRP A 180 -7.49 -1.46 -5.96
C TRP A 180 -6.24 -2.18 -6.49
N ASN A 181 -6.28 -3.51 -6.58
CA ASN A 181 -5.17 -4.33 -7.08
C ASN A 181 -4.92 -4.24 -8.59
N GLU A 182 -5.84 -3.65 -9.36
CA GLU A 182 -5.59 -3.32 -10.76
C GLU A 182 -4.80 -2.02 -10.87
N PHE A 183 -5.08 -1.04 -10.00
CA PHE A 183 -4.46 0.28 -9.98
C PHE A 183 -3.14 0.35 -9.19
N CYS A 184 -3.13 -0.18 -7.97
CA CYS A 184 -2.03 -0.07 -7.00
C CYS A 184 -1.47 -1.45 -6.70
N ARG A 185 -0.16 -1.64 -6.93
CA ARG A 185 0.53 -2.94 -6.80
C ARG A 185 1.81 -2.84 -6.02
N GLY A 186 2.18 -3.95 -5.38
CA GLY A 186 3.49 -4.09 -4.76
C GLY A 186 4.59 -4.25 -5.81
N ALA A 187 5.76 -3.66 -5.58
CA ALA A 187 6.92 -3.82 -6.44
C ALA A 187 7.41 -5.29 -6.53
N ASN A 188 7.08 -6.11 -5.54
CA ASN A 188 7.29 -7.57 -5.51
C ASN A 188 6.37 -8.35 -6.46
N GLU A 189 5.43 -7.69 -7.15
CA GLU A 189 4.64 -8.27 -8.24
C GLU A 189 5.28 -7.97 -9.61
N ALA A 190 6.61 -7.83 -9.67
CA ALA A 190 7.30 -7.29 -10.85
C ALA A 190 6.99 -8.07 -12.13
N VAL A 191 6.81 -9.40 -12.05
CA VAL A 191 6.43 -10.25 -13.19
C VAL A 191 5.04 -9.89 -13.72
N ALA A 192 4.05 -9.76 -12.83
CA ALA A 192 2.68 -9.41 -13.23
C ALA A 192 2.62 -7.99 -13.80
N ILE A 193 3.39 -7.06 -13.22
CA ILE A 193 3.54 -5.70 -13.72
C ILE A 193 4.19 -5.72 -15.10
N ALA A 194 5.26 -6.50 -15.30
CA ALA A 194 5.89 -6.64 -16.62
C ALA A 194 4.92 -7.20 -17.67
N GLY A 195 4.12 -8.22 -17.31
CA GLY A 195 3.06 -8.74 -18.18
C GLY A 195 2.04 -7.66 -18.58
N TYR A 196 1.57 -6.87 -17.61
CA TYR A 196 0.70 -5.71 -17.89
C TYR A 196 1.38 -4.71 -18.83
N LEU A 197 2.65 -4.39 -18.56
CA LEU A 197 3.48 -3.49 -19.37
C LEU A 197 3.96 -4.10 -20.70
N GLY A 198 3.51 -5.29 -21.08
CA GLY A 198 3.70 -5.86 -22.42
C GLY A 198 2.62 -5.46 -23.43
N HIS A 199 1.40 -5.13 -22.99
CA HIS A 199 0.23 -4.85 -23.86
C HIS A 199 0.34 -3.48 -24.56
N GLY A 200 -0.13 -3.18 -25.77
CA GLY A 200 0.09 -1.85 -26.40
C GLY A 200 -0.24 -0.60 -25.52
N PRO A 201 0.48 0.55 -25.62
CA PRO A 201 0.31 1.71 -24.73
C PRO A 201 -1.10 2.28 -24.65
N ALA A 202 -1.85 2.24 -25.75
CA ALA A 202 -3.23 2.76 -25.85
C ALA A 202 -4.24 2.03 -24.96
N ALA A 203 -3.90 0.84 -24.45
CA ALA A 203 -4.79 0.04 -23.61
C ALA A 203 -4.50 0.17 -22.09
N ARG A 204 -3.46 0.92 -21.70
CA ARG A 204 -2.98 0.97 -20.31
C ARG A 204 -3.45 2.23 -19.59
N HIS A 205 -3.91 2.07 -18.36
CA HIS A 205 -4.05 3.16 -17.41
C HIS A 205 -2.72 3.34 -16.64
N PRO A 206 -2.46 4.50 -16.03
CA PRO A 206 -1.32 4.65 -15.14
C PRO A 206 -1.45 3.72 -13.92
N LEU A 207 -0.30 3.33 -13.37
CA LEU A 207 -0.22 2.46 -12.19
C LEU A 207 0.43 3.21 -11.03
N ALA A 208 -0.05 2.94 -9.83
CA ALA A 208 0.70 3.19 -8.61
C ALA A 208 1.49 1.93 -8.24
N LEU A 209 2.81 2.05 -8.09
CA LEU A 209 3.65 0.98 -7.53
C LEU A 209 4.17 1.42 -6.19
N HIS A 210 4.21 0.51 -5.22
CA HIS A 210 4.79 0.77 -3.90
C HIS A 210 5.74 -0.33 -3.46
N GLY A 211 6.71 0.03 -2.62
CA GLY A 211 7.72 -0.92 -2.18
C GLY A 211 8.64 -0.38 -1.11
N ILE A 212 9.85 -0.93 -1.04
CA ILE A 212 10.90 -0.54 -0.09
C ILE A 212 12.10 -0.05 -0.88
N VAL A 213 12.63 1.11 -0.52
CA VAL A 213 13.83 1.64 -1.13
C VAL A 213 15.00 0.74 -0.77
N ARG A 214 15.58 0.09 -1.76
CA ARG A 214 16.82 -0.69 -1.57
C ARG A 214 18.04 0.22 -1.59
N ASP A 215 18.07 1.13 -2.57
CA ASP A 215 19.21 2.02 -2.81
C ASP A 215 18.78 3.29 -3.56
N VAL A 216 19.53 4.37 -3.34
CA VAL A 216 19.39 5.65 -4.05
C VAL A 216 20.75 6.04 -4.61
N GLY A 217 20.81 6.42 -5.88
CA GLY A 217 22.07 6.81 -6.50
C GLY A 217 21.92 7.56 -7.80
N THR A 218 23.04 7.75 -8.49
CA THR A 218 23.10 8.30 -9.84
C THR A 218 23.30 7.17 -10.85
N ALA A 219 22.59 7.24 -11.98
CA ALA A 219 22.84 6.36 -13.11
C ALA A 219 24.20 6.67 -13.73
N HIS A 220 24.74 5.73 -14.52
CA HIS A 220 26.09 5.80 -15.08
C HIS A 220 26.36 7.07 -15.92
N SER A 221 25.32 7.66 -16.53
CA SER A 221 25.39 8.94 -17.26
C SER A 221 25.57 10.18 -16.37
N ARG A 222 25.63 10.03 -15.04
CA ARG A 222 25.75 11.07 -13.98
C ARG A 222 24.69 12.19 -13.97
N ASN A 223 23.86 12.29 -15.00
CA ASN A 223 22.80 13.30 -15.16
C ASN A 223 21.40 12.75 -14.85
N THR A 224 21.31 11.58 -14.23
CA THR A 224 20.04 10.94 -13.87
C THR A 224 20.17 10.34 -12.50
N HIS A 225 19.23 10.68 -11.63
CA HIS A 225 19.12 10.15 -10.28
C HIS A 225 18.09 9.03 -10.28
N GLN A 226 18.29 8.05 -9.42
CA GLN A 226 17.43 6.87 -9.36
C GLN A 226 17.22 6.38 -7.94
N LEU A 227 15.99 5.94 -7.69
CA LEU A 227 15.58 5.13 -6.55
C LEU A 227 15.34 3.71 -7.07
N ARG A 228 15.95 2.73 -6.43
CA ARG A 228 15.85 1.31 -6.82
C ARG A 228 15.15 0.51 -5.75
N ASP A 229 14.24 -0.34 -6.21
CA ASP A 229 13.65 -1.42 -5.44
C ASP A 229 13.92 -2.72 -6.21
N GLU A 230 14.64 -3.63 -5.58
CA GLU A 230 15.19 -4.81 -6.24
C GLU A 230 14.57 -6.07 -5.65
N HIS A 231 13.94 -6.84 -6.53
CA HIS A 231 13.31 -8.11 -6.21
C HIS A 231 14.09 -9.26 -6.89
N GLU A 232 13.87 -10.49 -6.42
CA GLU A 232 14.44 -11.70 -7.03
C GLU A 232 13.52 -12.30 -8.10
N ASP A 233 12.80 -11.43 -8.81
CA ASP A 233 11.93 -11.83 -9.90
C ASP A 233 12.67 -11.88 -11.23
N TYR A 234 12.21 -12.72 -12.15
CA TYR A 234 12.79 -12.90 -13.47
C TYR A 234 11.71 -12.84 -14.56
N LEU A 235 12.11 -12.33 -15.73
CA LEU A 235 11.31 -12.30 -16.94
C LEU A 235 12.08 -13.01 -18.05
N ASP A 236 11.41 -13.93 -18.73
CA ASP A 236 11.92 -14.47 -19.99
C ASP A 236 11.58 -13.49 -21.11
N HIS A 237 12.62 -12.92 -21.73
CA HIS A 237 12.47 -11.95 -22.82
C HIS A 237 13.41 -12.32 -23.96
N ALA A 238 12.85 -12.53 -25.16
CA ALA A 238 13.62 -12.92 -26.35
C ALA A 238 14.52 -14.16 -26.15
N GLY A 239 14.09 -15.13 -25.32
CA GLY A 239 14.85 -16.35 -25.02
C GLY A 239 15.90 -16.20 -23.92
N GLU A 240 16.04 -15.03 -23.31
CA GLU A 240 16.94 -14.77 -22.19
C GLU A 240 16.17 -14.59 -20.87
N ARG A 241 16.65 -15.23 -19.81
CA ARG A 241 16.17 -14.99 -18.45
C ARG A 241 16.80 -13.72 -17.90
N ARG A 242 16.01 -12.67 -17.70
CA ARG A 242 16.45 -11.36 -17.20
C ARG A 242 15.89 -11.08 -15.83
N ARG A 243 16.71 -10.57 -14.91
CA ARG A 243 16.26 -10.14 -13.57
C ARG A 243 15.40 -8.89 -13.70
N LEU A 244 14.26 -8.86 -13.00
CA LEU A 244 13.42 -7.68 -12.92
C LEU A 244 13.85 -6.77 -11.78
N ARG A 245 13.82 -5.46 -12.04
CA ARG A 245 14.07 -4.42 -11.03
C ARG A 245 13.09 -3.28 -11.23
N VAL A 246 12.56 -2.73 -10.15
CA VAL A 246 11.71 -1.54 -10.21
C VAL A 246 12.57 -0.30 -9.96
N VAL A 247 12.49 0.69 -10.85
CA VAL A 247 13.34 1.87 -10.82
C VAL A 247 12.52 3.13 -11.05
N VAL A 248 12.62 4.09 -10.14
CA VAL A 248 12.10 5.44 -10.33
C VAL A 248 13.28 6.34 -10.70
N ARG A 249 13.17 7.09 -11.79
CA ARG A 249 14.24 7.96 -12.33
C ARG A 249 13.80 9.41 -12.38
N SER A 250 14.75 10.31 -12.16
CA SER A 250 14.54 11.74 -12.35
C SER A 250 15.79 12.42 -12.88
N ARG A 251 15.61 13.49 -13.65
CA ARG A 251 16.68 14.42 -14.00
C ARG A 251 16.92 15.48 -12.90
N ASN A 252 16.01 15.61 -11.94
CA ASN A 252 16.14 16.56 -10.85
C ASN A 252 17.06 15.98 -9.76
N PRO A 253 18.19 16.64 -9.43
CA PRO A 253 19.11 16.18 -8.38
C PRO A 253 18.50 16.18 -6.98
N GLY A 254 17.48 17.00 -6.74
CA GLY A 254 16.76 17.06 -5.47
C GLY A 254 15.67 15.99 -5.32
N ALA A 255 15.32 15.23 -6.37
CA ALA A 255 14.16 14.33 -6.37
C ALA A 255 14.19 13.29 -5.24
N PHE A 256 15.38 12.84 -4.84
CA PHE A 256 15.56 11.80 -3.82
C PHE A 256 16.40 12.27 -2.64
N ALA A 257 16.63 13.58 -2.47
CA ALA A 257 17.58 14.10 -1.48
C ALA A 257 17.25 13.72 -0.02
N GLN A 258 15.97 13.46 0.29
CA GLN A 258 15.51 13.06 1.63
C GLN A 258 15.21 11.56 1.76
N VAL A 259 15.31 10.81 0.66
CA VAL A 259 14.96 9.39 0.60
C VAL A 259 16.13 8.55 1.07
N ARG A 260 15.87 7.53 1.90
CA ARG A 260 16.87 6.64 2.45
C ARG A 260 16.55 5.17 2.13
N PRO A 261 17.57 4.30 2.04
CA PRO A 261 17.36 2.86 2.07
C PRO A 261 16.50 2.46 3.29
N GLY A 262 15.54 1.57 3.06
CA GLY A 262 14.55 1.15 4.05
C GLY A 262 13.29 2.02 4.12
N ASP A 263 13.29 3.23 3.54
CA ASP A 263 12.06 4.00 3.41
C ASP A 263 11.07 3.25 2.51
N ARG A 264 9.78 3.40 2.79
CA ARG A 264 8.72 2.99 1.87
C ARG A 264 8.55 4.04 0.80
N TRP A 265 8.16 3.62 -0.39
CA TRP A 265 7.90 4.52 -1.50
C TRP A 265 6.61 4.13 -2.22
N LEU A 266 5.96 5.10 -2.84
CA LEU A 266 4.86 4.92 -3.79
C LEU A 266 5.06 5.90 -4.95
N GLY A 267 5.15 5.37 -6.17
CA GLY A 267 5.27 6.14 -7.41
C GLY A 267 4.08 5.92 -8.32
N TYR A 268 3.61 6.98 -8.98
CA TYR A 268 2.45 6.93 -9.88
C TYR A 268 2.76 7.54 -11.24
N GLY A 269 2.34 6.85 -12.29
CA GLY A 269 2.40 7.36 -13.66
C GLY A 269 2.45 6.26 -14.70
N HIS A 270 2.96 6.61 -15.88
CA HIS A 270 3.13 5.68 -16.99
C HIS A 270 4.48 4.96 -16.91
N TRP A 271 4.43 3.73 -16.40
CA TRP A 271 5.59 2.84 -16.31
C TRP A 271 5.93 2.23 -17.68
N LYS A 272 7.22 1.93 -17.88
CA LYS A 272 7.74 1.29 -19.09
C LYS A 272 8.68 0.14 -18.73
N LEU A 273 8.72 -0.87 -19.59
CA LEU A 273 9.78 -1.88 -19.54
C LEU A 273 10.99 -1.38 -20.31
N TRP A 274 12.15 -1.38 -19.66
CA TRP A 274 13.42 -1.04 -20.27
C TRP A 274 14.40 -2.22 -20.12
N PRO A 275 14.61 -3.03 -21.17
CA PRO A 275 15.64 -4.06 -21.15
C PRO A 275 17.02 -3.40 -21.18
N ALA A 276 17.86 -3.67 -20.19
CA ALA A 276 19.22 -3.15 -20.18
C ALA A 276 20.01 -3.75 -21.37
N PRO A 277 20.69 -2.93 -22.20
CA PRO A 277 21.44 -3.42 -23.35
C PRO A 277 22.63 -4.30 -22.99
N SER A 278 23.28 -4.01 -21.85
CA SER A 278 24.57 -4.60 -21.47
C SER A 278 24.52 -5.40 -20.17
N ALA A 279 23.32 -5.74 -19.68
CA ALA A 279 23.14 -6.52 -18.47
C ALA A 279 21.89 -7.41 -18.59
N PRO A 280 21.85 -8.59 -17.94
CA PRO A 280 20.69 -9.47 -17.91
C PRO A 280 19.62 -8.94 -16.94
N VAL A 281 19.24 -7.68 -17.10
CA VAL A 281 18.31 -6.95 -16.24
C VAL A 281 17.26 -6.27 -17.13
N THR A 282 16.01 -6.32 -16.69
CA THR A 282 14.92 -5.52 -17.26
C THR A 282 14.38 -4.62 -16.15
N GLU A 283 14.35 -3.32 -16.41
CA GLU A 283 13.80 -2.34 -15.48
C GLU A 283 12.31 -2.11 -15.74
N VAL A 284 11.49 -2.22 -14.71
CA VAL A 284 10.16 -1.61 -14.64
C VAL A 284 10.38 -0.16 -14.19
N GLN A 285 10.32 0.76 -15.15
CA GLN A 285 10.85 2.11 -15.01
C GLN A 285 9.74 3.17 -15.01
N LEU A 286 9.79 4.07 -14.03
CA LEU A 286 9.01 5.32 -14.01
C LEU A 286 9.95 6.51 -14.12
N TRP A 287 9.66 7.44 -15.02
CA TRP A 287 10.29 8.77 -15.02
C TRP A 287 9.41 9.75 -14.26
N ILE A 288 10.02 10.51 -13.37
CA ILE A 288 9.38 11.61 -12.64
C ILE A 288 10.15 12.91 -12.88
N ASP A 289 9.41 13.96 -13.21
CA ASP A 289 9.98 15.29 -13.40
C ASP A 289 10.20 16.03 -12.07
N GLY A 290 9.51 15.59 -11.02
CA GLY A 290 9.70 16.10 -9.67
C GLY A 290 9.03 15.25 -8.59
N PRO A 291 9.16 15.68 -7.32
CA PRO A 291 8.75 14.89 -6.17
C PRO A 291 7.22 14.77 -6.00
N TRP A 292 6.41 15.35 -6.89
CA TRP A 292 4.95 15.25 -6.82
C TRP A 292 4.39 13.92 -7.33
N SER A 293 5.15 13.14 -8.11
CA SER A 293 4.76 11.80 -8.61
C SER A 293 5.31 10.66 -7.76
N LEU A 294 5.95 10.98 -6.63
CA LEU A 294 6.57 10.05 -5.69
C LEU A 294 6.31 10.51 -4.27
N THR A 295 5.81 9.61 -3.43
CA THR A 295 5.80 9.82 -1.98
C THR A 295 6.65 8.78 -1.30
N THR A 296 7.30 9.18 -0.21
CA THR A 296 8.10 8.29 0.63
C THR A 296 7.75 8.49 2.09
N TRP A 297 7.79 7.42 2.86
CA TRP A 297 7.52 7.47 4.29
C TRP A 297 8.36 6.43 5.00
N ARG A 298 8.61 6.69 6.29
CA ARG A 298 9.16 5.67 7.18
C ARG A 298 8.02 4.92 7.82
N GLU A 299 8.20 3.61 7.93
CA GLU A 299 7.46 2.88 8.95
C GLU A 299 8.11 3.28 10.26
N ASP A 300 7.33 3.88 11.15
CA ASP A 300 7.72 3.88 12.55
C ASP A 300 7.80 2.40 12.91
N ASN A 301 9.02 1.86 13.03
CA ASN A 301 9.22 0.60 13.72
C ASN A 301 8.49 0.80 15.04
N GLY A 302 7.35 0.12 15.17
CA GLY A 302 6.45 0.32 16.29
C GLY A 302 7.29 0.42 17.53
N SER A 303 7.06 1.47 18.32
CA SER A 303 7.49 1.43 19.70
C SER A 303 7.02 0.07 20.20
N GLY A 304 7.96 -0.84 20.47
CA GLY A 304 7.64 -2.06 21.18
C GLY A 304 6.80 -1.65 22.39
N PRO A 305 5.83 -2.48 22.82
CA PRO A 305 4.97 -2.12 23.93
C PRO A 305 5.88 -1.61 25.06
N ARG A 306 5.69 -0.33 25.44
CA ARG A 306 6.36 0.20 26.62
C ARG A 306 6.00 -0.77 27.75
N ALA A 307 7.05 -1.37 28.30
CA ALA A 307 6.99 -2.30 29.42
C ALA A 307 6.20 -1.70 30.60
#